data_AF-A0A9E4SB18-F1
#
_entry.id   AF-A0A9E4SB18-F1
#
_cell.length_a   1.000
_cell.length_b   1.000
_cell.length_c   1.000
_cell.angle_alpha   90.00
_cell.angle_beta   90.00
_cell.angle_gamma   90.00
#
_symmetry.space_group_name_H-M   'P 1'
#
loop_
_entity.id
_entity.type
_entity.pdbx_description
1 polymer ?
#
loop_
_entity_poly.entity_id
_entity_poly.type
_entity_poly.pdbx_seq_one_letter_code
_entity_poly.pdbx_strand_id
1 'polypeptide(L)'
;MIRHFTATGFVVHGDAILLHWHEKVQEWLPPGGHVEPNEDLVQAVLREIAEETGFEAEIAPTQPSLDISNLEQVPAPHSIMIEDVV
;
A
#
# COMPACT_ATOMS: atom_id res chain seq x y z
N MET A 1 22.55 -3.59 -8.83
CA MET A 1 21.59 -3.82 -7.72
C MET A 1 20.25 -3.27 -8.17
N ILE A 2 19.22 -4.10 -8.19
CA ILE A 2 17.87 -3.71 -8.62
C ILE A 2 17.06 -3.49 -7.35
N ARG A 3 16.34 -2.36 -7.26
CA ARG A 3 15.37 -2.13 -6.20
C ARG A 3 14.00 -2.52 -6.72
N HIS A 4 13.27 -3.27 -5.89
CA HIS A 4 11.84 -3.47 -6.07
C HIS A 4 11.12 -2.49 -5.16
N PHE A 5 10.02 -1.93 -5.64
CA PHE A 5 9.13 -1.10 -4.84
C PHE A 5 7.87 -1.90 -4.56
N THR A 6 7.46 -1.90 -3.31
CA THR A 6 6.23 -2.52 -2.85
C THR A 6 5.39 -1.48 -2.10
N ALA A 7 4.08 -1.70 -2.07
CA ALA A 7 3.14 -0.92 -1.29
C ALA A 7 2.34 -1.84 -0.39
N THR A 8 2.16 -1.45 0.86
CA THR A 8 1.50 -2.25 1.91
C THR A 8 0.40 -1.42 2.57
N GLY A 9 -0.80 -1.98 2.67
CA GLY A 9 -1.98 -1.30 3.18
C GLY A 9 -2.43 -1.84 4.53
N PHE A 10 -2.40 -1.02 5.56
CA PHE A 10 -3.10 -1.32 6.83
C PHE A 10 -4.54 -0.82 6.75
N VAL A 11 -5.44 -1.66 6.25
CA VAL A 11 -6.87 -1.32 6.12
C VAL A 11 -7.53 -1.38 7.49
N VAL A 12 -8.14 -0.27 7.91
CA VAL A 12 -8.81 -0.13 9.21
C VAL A 12 -10.32 -0.05 9.01
N HIS A 13 -11.09 -0.81 9.79
CA HIS A 13 -12.55 -0.69 9.84
C HIS A 13 -13.04 -0.83 11.30
N GLY A 14 -13.48 0.29 11.88
CA GLY A 14 -13.75 0.37 13.33
C GLY A 14 -12.48 0.16 14.14
N ASP A 15 -12.52 -0.78 15.08
CA ASP A 15 -11.38 -1.12 15.96
C ASP A 15 -10.55 -2.31 15.45
N ALA A 16 -10.69 -2.67 14.18
CA ALA A 16 -10.03 -3.82 13.57
C ALA A 16 -9.18 -3.44 12.35
N ILE A 17 -8.13 -4.24 12.12
CA ILE A 17 -7.31 -4.20 10.90
C ILE A 17 -7.53 -5.45 10.07
N LEU A 18 -7.45 -5.30 8.75
CA LEU A 18 -7.49 -6.42 7.80
C LEU A 18 -6.11 -7.05 7.67
N LEU A 19 -6.04 -8.37 7.84
CA LEU A 19 -4.87 -9.18 7.53
C LEU A 19 -5.33 -10.37 6.68
N HIS A 20 -4.43 -10.87 5.83
CA HIS A 20 -4.62 -12.12 5.10
C HIS A 20 -3.51 -13.12 5.46
N TRP A 21 -3.81 -14.42 5.33
CA TRP A 21 -2.81 -15.46 5.55
C TRP A 21 -1.94 -15.61 4.30
N HIS A 22 -0.65 -15.31 4.40
CA HIS A 22 0.26 -15.36 3.27
C HIS A 22 0.96 -16.73 3.17
N GLU A 23 0.46 -17.57 2.26
CA GLU A 23 0.86 -18.99 2.13
C GLU A 23 2.37 -19.23 1.96
N LYS A 24 3.12 -18.32 1.33
CA LYS A 24 4.56 -18.55 1.12
C LYS A 24 5.40 -18.34 2.39
N VAL A 25 4.98 -17.45 3.27
CA VAL A 25 5.73 -17.09 4.49
C VAL A 25 5.08 -17.64 5.76
N GLN A 26 3.86 -18.17 5.65
CA GLN A 26 3.11 -18.79 6.76
C GLN A 26 2.87 -17.81 7.92
N GLU A 27 2.51 -16.57 7.59
CA GLU A 27 2.22 -15.49 8.55
C GLU A 27 0.98 -14.70 8.13
N TRP A 28 0.38 -14.01 9.11
CA TRP A 28 -0.67 -13.02 8.85
C TRP A 28 -0.02 -11.69 8.53
N LEU A 29 -0.25 -11.20 7.31
CA LEU A 29 0.30 -9.94 6.84
C LEU A 29 -0.83 -8.97 6.45
N PRO A 30 -0.58 -7.66 6.46
CA PRO A 30 -1.42 -6.72 5.73
C PRO A 30 -1.35 -7.00 4.22
N PRO A 31 -2.43 -6.73 3.46
CA PRO A 31 -2.40 -6.85 2.00
C PRO A 31 -1.42 -5.85 1.38
N GLY A 32 -0.83 -6.24 0.26
CA GLY A 32 0.14 -5.43 -0.45
C GLY A 32 1.04 -6.23 -1.36
N GLY A 33 1.77 -5.53 -2.22
CA GLY A 33 2.54 -6.18 -3.26
C GLY A 33 3.41 -5.22 -4.05
N HIS A 34 3.82 -5.69 -5.23
CA HIS A 34 4.75 -4.95 -6.08
C HIS A 34 4.04 -3.83 -6.80
N VAL A 35 4.73 -2.70 -6.95
CA VAL A 35 4.30 -1.63 -7.84
C VAL A 35 4.52 -2.08 -9.28
N GLU A 36 3.47 -2.06 -10.10
CA GLU A 36 3.57 -2.39 -11.52
C GLU A 36 4.10 -1.21 -12.36
N PRO A 37 4.56 -1.47 -13.60
CA PRO A 37 4.93 -0.39 -14.51
C PRO A 37 3.77 0.58 -14.76
N ASN A 38 4.02 1.88 -14.54
CA ASN A 38 3.07 2.98 -14.64
C ASN A 38 2.03 3.06 -13.51
N GLU A 39 2.26 2.37 -12.39
CA GLU A 39 1.53 2.62 -11.15
C GLU A 39 2.31 3.56 -10.23
N ASP A 40 1.59 4.40 -9.50
CA ASP A 40 2.07 4.97 -8.25
C ASP A 40 1.80 4.03 -7.04
N LEU A 41 2.35 4.37 -5.88
CA LEU A 41 2.23 3.56 -4.66
C LEU A 41 0.77 3.40 -4.18
N VAL A 42 -0.07 4.41 -4.42
CA VAL A 42 -1.48 4.40 -4.02
C VAL A 42 -2.29 3.51 -4.95
N GLN A 43 -2.04 3.60 -6.26
CA GLN A 43 -2.66 2.70 -7.24
C GLN A 43 -2.32 1.24 -6.94
N ALA A 44 -1.02 0.96 -6.70
CA ALA A 44 -0.57 -0.39 -6.37
C ALA A 44 -1.23 -0.93 -5.10
N VAL A 45 -1.24 -0.18 -3.99
CA VAL A 45 -1.83 -0.70 -2.74
C VAL A 45 -3.34 -0.92 -2.84
N LEU A 46 -4.06 -0.04 -3.56
CA LEU A 46 -5.50 -0.19 -3.74
C LEU A 46 -5.84 -1.38 -4.63
N ARG A 47 -5.06 -1.63 -5.69
CA ARG A 47 -5.18 -2.83 -6.52
C ARG A 47 -4.92 -4.09 -5.69
N GLU A 48 -3.80 -4.15 -4.97
CA GLU A 48 -3.42 -5.33 -4.16
C GLU A 48 -4.47 -5.63 -3.08
N ILE A 49 -5.00 -4.61 -2.39
CA ILE A 49 -6.11 -4.79 -1.44
C ILE A 49 -7.32 -5.44 -2.12
N ALA A 50 -7.72 -4.95 -3.30
CA ALA A 50 -8.85 -5.49 -4.03
C ALA A 50 -8.60 -6.94 -4.51
N GLU A 51 -7.41 -7.22 -5.05
CA GLU A 51 -7.04 -8.53 -5.58
C GLU A 51 -6.89 -9.60 -4.49
N GLU A 52 -6.26 -9.27 -3.37
CA GLU A 52 -5.95 -10.22 -2.30
C GLU A 52 -7.12 -10.44 -1.34
N THR A 53 -8.02 -9.46 -1.20
CA THR A 53 -9.05 -9.47 -0.15
C THR A 53 -10.48 -9.30 -0.68
N GLY A 54 -10.66 -8.80 -1.90
CA GLY A 54 -11.96 -8.50 -2.49
C GLY A 54 -12.64 -7.25 -1.94
N PHE A 55 -11.96 -6.45 -1.11
CA PHE A 55 -12.48 -5.21 -0.55
C PHE A 55 -11.98 -3.98 -1.32
N GLU A 56 -12.81 -2.94 -1.37
CA GLU A 56 -12.38 -1.60 -1.78
C GLU A 56 -11.97 -0.78 -0.56
N ALA A 57 -10.98 0.08 -0.72
CA ALA A 57 -10.47 0.94 0.33
C ALA A 57 -10.22 2.36 -0.19
N GLU A 58 -10.11 3.31 0.75
CA GLU A 58 -9.69 4.68 0.47
C GLU A 58 -8.44 5.02 1.30
N ILE A 59 -7.61 5.92 0.78
CA ILE A 59 -6.40 6.34 1.49
C ILE A 59 -6.78 7.37 2.57
N ALA A 60 -6.48 7.04 3.82
CA ALA A 60 -6.47 7.99 4.91
C ALA A 60 -5.22 8.88 4.81
N PRO A 61 -5.35 10.20 4.59
CA PRO A 61 -4.18 11.09 4.46
C PRO A 61 -3.38 11.14 5.75
N THR A 62 -2.05 11.00 5.65
CA THR A 62 -1.12 11.10 6.78
C THR A 62 -0.62 12.52 6.99
N GLN A 63 -0.82 13.39 6.00
CA GLN A 63 -0.43 14.78 5.99
C GLN A 63 -1.41 15.62 5.16
N PRO A 64 -1.51 16.94 5.41
CA PRO A 64 -2.30 17.84 4.57
C PRO A 64 -1.81 17.83 3.12
N SER A 65 -2.75 17.98 2.18
CA SER A 65 -2.40 18.22 0.79
C SER A 65 -1.95 19.66 0.58
N LEU A 66 -1.04 19.85 -0.37
CA LEU A 66 -0.62 21.15 -0.86
C LEU A 66 -1.53 21.55 -2.03
N ASP A 67 -2.07 22.76 -1.98
CA ASP A 67 -2.86 23.31 -3.08
C ASP A 67 -1.93 23.85 -4.17
N ILE A 68 -1.64 23.00 -5.17
CA ILE A 68 -0.80 23.34 -6.32
C ILE A 68 -1.60 23.08 -7.58
N SER A 69 -2.03 24.15 -8.24
CA SER A 69 -3.03 24.14 -9.33
C SER A 69 -2.69 23.30 -10.57
N ASN A 70 -1.45 22.81 -10.71
CA ASN A 70 -0.97 22.12 -11.90
C ASN A 70 -0.23 20.80 -11.59
N LEU A 71 -0.35 20.28 -10.37
CA LEU A 71 0.26 19.01 -9.97
C LEU A 71 -0.76 18.15 -9.23
N GLU A 72 -0.75 16.86 -9.53
CA GLU A 72 -1.43 15.87 -8.71
C GLU A 72 -0.49 15.42 -7.59
N GLN A 73 -0.95 15.52 -6.35
CA GLN A 73 -0.21 15.04 -5.19
C GLN A 73 -0.74 13.65 -4.81
N VAL A 74 0.12 12.65 -4.96
CA VAL A 74 -0.13 11.32 -4.41
C VAL A 74 0.06 11.38 -2.88
N PRO A 75 -0.90 10.85 -2.08
CA PRO A 75 -0.76 10.73 -0.63
C PRO A 75 0.57 10.07 -0.22
N ALA A 76 1.24 10.66 0.77
CA ALA A 76 2.45 10.08 1.33
C ALA A 76 2.12 8.87 2.22
N PRO A 77 2.93 7.80 2.17
CA PRO A 77 2.76 6.68 3.09
C PRO A 77 3.08 7.12 4.52
N HIS A 78 2.57 6.38 5.50
CA HIS A 78 2.89 6.62 6.91
C HIS A 78 4.39 6.40 7.20
N SER A 79 5.01 5.44 6.52
CA SER A 79 6.42 5.10 6.65
C SER A 79 6.99 4.58 5.33
N ILE A 80 8.29 4.79 5.13
CA ILE A 80 9.07 4.16 4.05
C ILE A 80 10.11 3.26 4.70
N MET A 81 10.12 1.99 4.33
CA MET A 81 11.04 0.98 4.86
C MET A 81 11.99 0.53 3.75
N ILE A 82 13.24 0.25 4.12
CA ILE A 82 14.23 -0.36 3.23
C ILE A 82 14.57 -1.72 3.84
N GLU A 83 14.40 -2.76 3.05
CA GLU A 83 14.67 -4.13 3.44
C GLU A 83 15.70 -4.74 2.48
N ASP A 84 16.67 -5.46 3.05
CA ASP A 84 17.61 -6.26 2.29
C ASP A 84 17.01 -7.66 2.10
N VAL A 85 16.54 -7.94 0.88
CA VAL A 85 16.01 -9.27 0.52
C VAL A 85 17.21 -10.15 0.11
N VAL A 86 17.51 -11.14 0.96
CA VAL A 86 18.57 -12.16 0.73
C VAL A 86 18.06 -13.38 0.00
#